data_AF-A0A967N6R6-F1
#
_entry.id   AF-A0A967N6R6-F1
#
_cell.length_a   1.000
_cell.length_b   1.000
_cell.length_c   1.000
_cell.angle_alpha   90.00
_cell.angle_beta   90.00
_cell.angle_gamma   90.00
#
_symmetry.space_group_name_H-M   'P 1'
#
loop_
_entity.id
_entity.type
_entity.pdbx_description
1 polymer ?
#
loop_
_entity_poly.entity_id
_entity_poly.type
_entity_poly.pdbx_seq_one_letter_code
_entity_poly.pdbx_strand_id
1 'polypeptide(L)'
;MKLAPTSARTSEGEDVLQALTSVDDAYYAMPETGDWAELRFPAVDAPEGMQQTLVLHSRGYYRLHITPEGRPDRAAIREIEEVPDAPVRRAVESYAAALQRVASETPGDPR
;
A
#
# COMPACT_ATOMS: atom_id res chain seq x y z
N MET A 1 -9.05 -23.21 5.82
CA MET A 1 -8.28 -23.83 4.72
C MET A 1 -7.53 -22.73 3.98
N LYS A 2 -6.26 -22.92 3.61
CA LYS A 2 -5.50 -21.96 2.78
C LYS A 2 -5.33 -22.55 1.38
N LEU A 3 -5.68 -21.77 0.36
CA LEU A 3 -5.52 -22.16 -1.04
C LEU A 3 -4.19 -21.64 -1.57
N ALA A 4 -3.50 -22.47 -2.34
CA ALA A 4 -2.38 -22.02 -3.16
C ALA A 4 -2.90 -21.48 -4.50
N PRO A 5 -2.30 -20.41 -5.04
CA PRO A 5 -2.61 -19.98 -6.40
C PRO A 5 -2.16 -21.04 -7.41
N THR A 6 -2.89 -21.16 -8.51
CA THR A 6 -2.56 -22.06 -9.65
C THR A 6 -1.75 -21.36 -10.73
N SER A 7 -1.77 -20.02 -10.76
CA SER A 7 -0.92 -19.21 -11.64
C SER A 7 -0.70 -17.84 -11.03
N ALA A 8 0.47 -17.25 -11.29
CA ALA A 8 0.68 -15.83 -11.08
C ALA A 8 1.44 -15.23 -12.27
N ARG A 9 0.92 -14.17 -12.87
CA ARG A 9 1.53 -13.53 -14.04
C ARG A 9 1.64 -12.03 -13.90
N THR A 10 2.73 -11.43 -14.35
CA THR A 10 2.91 -9.98 -14.40
C THR A 10 2.05 -9.35 -15.50
N SER A 11 2.00 -8.02 -15.54
CA SER A 11 1.40 -7.25 -16.64
C SER A 11 1.98 -7.59 -18.03
N GLU A 12 3.23 -8.02 -18.08
CA GLU A 12 3.94 -8.44 -19.29
C GLU A 12 3.77 -9.95 -19.60
N GLY A 13 3.06 -10.68 -18.74
CA GLY A 13 2.75 -12.11 -18.89
C GLY A 13 3.80 -13.07 -18.30
N GLU A 14 4.85 -12.54 -17.67
CA GLU A 14 5.90 -13.34 -17.03
C GLU A 14 5.36 -14.16 -15.86
N ASP A 15 5.82 -15.40 -15.69
CA ASP A 15 5.40 -16.25 -14.58
C ASP A 15 6.17 -15.91 -13.30
N VAL A 16 5.44 -15.51 -12.26
CA VAL A 16 5.98 -15.12 -10.94
C VAL A 16 5.41 -15.98 -9.82
N LEU A 17 4.79 -17.11 -10.14
CA LEU A 17 4.12 -17.98 -9.16
C LEU A 17 5.08 -18.44 -8.07
N GLN A 18 6.30 -18.82 -8.45
CA GLN A 18 7.29 -19.33 -7.50
C GLN A 18 7.75 -18.24 -6.54
N ALA A 19 8.02 -17.02 -7.04
CA ALA A 19 8.45 -15.88 -6.22
C ALA A 19 7.36 -15.43 -5.23
N LEU A 20 6.08 -15.64 -5.56
CA LEU A 20 4.96 -15.26 -4.68
C LEU A 20 4.52 -16.35 -3.70
N THR A 21 4.87 -17.60 -3.95
CA THR A 21 4.46 -18.74 -3.10
C THR A 21 5.56 -19.26 -2.18
N SER A 22 6.82 -18.97 -2.50
CA SER A 22 7.96 -19.36 -1.68
C SER A 22 7.95 -18.60 -0.34
N VAL A 23 8.34 -19.30 0.73
CA VAL A 23 8.53 -18.71 2.06
C VAL A 23 10.03 -18.52 2.26
N ASP A 24 10.63 -17.72 1.38
CA ASP A 24 12.02 -17.30 1.41
C ASP A 24 12.09 -15.76 1.45
N ASP A 25 13.29 -15.21 1.32
CA ASP A 25 13.53 -13.78 1.23
C ASP A 25 13.49 -13.27 -0.23
N ALA A 26 13.01 -14.09 -1.18
CA ALA A 26 12.88 -13.72 -2.57
C ALA A 26 11.45 -13.22 -2.87
N TYR A 27 11.33 -11.93 -3.15
CA TYR A 27 10.05 -11.29 -3.42
C TYR A 27 9.94 -10.91 -4.89
N TYR A 28 8.73 -11.00 -5.45
CA TYR A 28 8.42 -10.34 -6.71
C TYR A 28 8.56 -8.82 -6.54
N ALA A 29 9.52 -8.22 -7.24
CA ALA A 29 9.76 -6.79 -7.21
C ALA A 29 8.80 -6.05 -8.16
N MET A 30 8.22 -4.97 -7.66
CA MET A 30 7.36 -4.04 -8.41
C MET A 30 8.01 -2.64 -8.35
N PRO A 31 9.15 -2.44 -9.02
CA PRO A 31 9.92 -1.19 -8.92
C PRO A 31 9.20 0.01 -9.56
N GLU A 32 8.39 -0.22 -10.59
CA GLU A 32 7.72 0.85 -11.32
C GLU A 32 6.30 1.09 -10.81
N THR A 33 5.89 2.37 -10.79
CA THR A 33 4.53 2.71 -10.40
C THR A 33 3.55 2.14 -11.41
N GLY A 34 2.64 1.30 -10.93
CA GLY A 34 1.64 0.64 -11.77
C GLY A 34 2.00 -0.81 -12.11
N ASP A 35 3.15 -1.33 -11.65
CA ASP A 35 3.42 -2.77 -11.70
C ASP A 35 2.36 -3.56 -10.93
N TRP A 36 1.94 -4.69 -11.51
CA TRP A 36 0.98 -5.59 -10.90
C TRP A 36 1.23 -7.04 -11.32
N ALA A 37 0.62 -7.96 -10.59
CA ALA A 37 0.54 -9.37 -10.98
C ALA A 37 -0.89 -9.90 -10.78
N GLU A 38 -1.37 -10.67 -11.74
CA GLU A 38 -2.61 -11.44 -11.65
C GLU A 38 -2.35 -12.76 -10.94
N LEU A 39 -3.09 -13.06 -9.87
CA LEU A 39 -3.07 -14.37 -9.24
C LEU A 39 -4.40 -15.09 -9.50
N ARG A 40 -4.34 -16.37 -9.86
CA ARG A 40 -5.53 -17.22 -10.00
C ARG A 40 -5.51 -18.28 -8.91
N PHE A 41 -6.66 -18.47 -8.28
CA PHE A 41 -6.86 -19.48 -7.25
C PHE A 41 -7.91 -20.49 -7.71
N PRO A 42 -7.83 -21.75 -7.26
CA PRO A 42 -8.91 -22.69 -7.51
C PRO A 42 -10.20 -22.15 -6.89
N ALA A 43 -11.30 -22.19 -7.65
CA ALA A 43 -12.60 -21.83 -7.14
C ALA A 43 -13.01 -22.81 -6.04
N VAL A 44 -13.61 -22.29 -4.96
CA VAL A 44 -14.19 -23.11 -3.89
C VAL A 44 -15.65 -22.75 -3.82
N ASP A 45 -16.52 -23.75 -3.94
CA ASP A 45 -17.96 -23.54 -3.85
C ASP A 45 -18.35 -23.08 -2.44
N ALA A 46 -19.30 -22.14 -2.38
CA ALA A 46 -19.93 -21.78 -1.12
C ALA A 46 -20.82 -22.96 -0.67
N PRO A 47 -20.81 -23.31 0.63
CA PRO A 47 -21.77 -24.28 1.16
C PRO A 47 -23.21 -23.85 0.86
N GLU A 48 -24.08 -24.81 0.59
CA GLU A 48 -25.48 -24.56 0.24
C GLU A 48 -26.18 -23.70 1.32
N GLY A 49 -26.88 -22.65 0.88
CA GLY A 49 -27.58 -21.73 1.77
C GLY A 49 -26.69 -20.77 2.56
N MET A 50 -25.37 -20.74 2.31
CA MET A 50 -24.43 -19.86 3.01
C MET A 50 -23.73 -18.88 2.06
N GLN A 51 -23.36 -17.72 2.60
CA GLN A 51 -22.45 -16.78 1.95
C GLN A 51 -21.01 -17.10 2.36
N GLN A 52 -20.08 -17.08 1.42
CA GLN A 52 -18.67 -17.34 1.67
C GLN A 52 -17.84 -16.06 1.51
N THR A 53 -16.98 -15.79 2.49
CA THR A 53 -15.97 -14.73 2.41
C THR A 53 -14.60 -15.34 2.20
N LEU A 54 -13.87 -14.82 1.22
CA LEU A 54 -12.48 -15.16 0.97
C LEU A 54 -11.59 -14.00 1.37
N VAL A 55 -10.48 -14.30 2.06
CA VAL A 55 -9.49 -13.30 2.48
C VAL A 55 -8.17 -13.61 1.80
N LEU A 56 -7.62 -12.63 1.08
CA LEU A 56 -6.28 -12.73 0.54
C LEU A 56 -5.26 -12.50 1.66
N HIS A 57 -4.43 -13.51 1.91
CA HIS A 57 -3.31 -13.39 2.85
C HIS A 57 -2.00 -13.29 2.06
N SER A 58 -1.52 -12.07 1.86
CA SER A 58 -0.25 -11.76 1.19
C SER A 58 0.86 -11.41 2.19
N ARG A 59 2.12 -11.62 1.77
CA ARG A 59 3.31 -11.12 2.45
C ARG A 59 4.05 -10.23 1.47
N GLY A 60 4.66 -9.17 1.98
CA GLY A 60 5.46 -8.24 1.20
C GLY A 60 6.15 -7.25 2.12
N TYR A 61 7.17 -6.60 1.60
CA TYR A 61 7.77 -5.43 2.23
C TYR A 61 7.70 -4.27 1.25
N TYR A 62 7.49 -3.08 1.76
CA TYR A 62 7.55 -1.87 0.95
C TYR A 62 8.91 -1.21 1.18
N ARG A 63 9.62 -0.93 0.09
CA ARG A 63 10.72 0.01 0.14
C ARG A 63 10.15 1.41 -0.07
N LEU A 64 10.24 2.25 0.96
CA LEU A 64 9.82 3.63 0.83
C LEU A 64 10.91 4.39 0.04
N HIS A 65 10.56 4.83 -1.16
CA HIS A 65 11.40 5.72 -1.98
C HIS A 65 11.22 7.16 -1.49
N ILE A 66 11.69 7.44 -0.27
CA ILE A 66 11.71 8.78 0.28
C ILE A 66 13.10 9.34 0.07
N THR A 67 13.22 10.56 -0.45
CA THR A 67 14.45 11.35 -0.34
C THR A 67 14.40 12.06 1.01
N PRO A 68 15.13 11.59 2.04
CA PRO A 68 15.08 12.25 3.33
C PRO A 68 15.76 13.62 3.23
N GLU A 69 14.97 14.67 3.25
CA GLU A 69 15.45 16.05 3.33
C GLU A 69 15.30 16.58 4.76
N GLY A 70 16.33 17.29 5.24
CA GLY A 70 16.32 17.91 6.56
C GLY A 70 16.69 16.97 7.71
N ARG A 71 16.61 17.51 8.93
CA ARG A 71 16.86 16.75 10.16
C ARG A 71 15.55 16.12 10.64
N PRO A 72 15.55 14.87 11.14
CA PRO A 72 14.35 14.23 11.64
C PRO A 72 13.77 15.01 12.83
N ASP A 73 12.48 15.33 12.76
CA ASP A 73 11.74 15.88 13.90
C ASP A 73 11.41 14.77 14.90
N ARG A 74 12.41 14.44 15.73
CA ARG A 74 12.30 13.39 16.75
C ARG A 74 11.22 13.69 17.79
N ALA A 75 10.92 14.97 18.03
CA ALA A 75 9.88 15.35 18.98
C ALA A 75 8.50 15.04 18.42
N ALA A 76 8.26 15.37 17.14
CA ALA A 76 7.01 15.02 16.46
C ALA A 76 6.81 13.51 16.36
N ILE A 77 7.87 12.74 16.03
CA ILE A 77 7.80 11.28 15.98
C ILE A 77 7.39 10.71 17.34
N ARG A 78 8.03 11.17 18.42
CA ARG A 78 7.70 10.73 19.78
C ARG A 78 6.26 11.05 20.18
N GLU A 79 5.79 12.26 19.84
CA GLU A 79 4.41 12.65 20.14
C GLU A 79 3.40 11.75 19.43
N ILE A 80 3.63 11.41 18.16
CA ILE A 80 2.79 10.50 17.37
C ILE A 80 2.72 9.11 18.01
N GLU A 81 3.84 8.62 18.57
CA GLU A 81 3.93 7.30 19.19
C GLU A 81 3.34 7.23 20.60
N GLU A 82 3.53 8.28 21.41
CA GLU A 82 3.26 8.25 22.85
C GLU A 82 1.94 8.94 23.26
N VAL A 83 1.40 9.86 22.44
CA VAL A 83 0.22 10.66 22.79
C VAL A 83 -1.00 10.16 22.00
N PRO A 84 -2.08 9.75 22.69
CA PRO A 84 -3.35 9.42 22.02
C PRO A 84 -3.83 10.55 21.12
N ASP A 85 -4.40 10.19 19.97
CA ASP A 85 -4.95 11.11 18.96
C ASP A 85 -3.94 12.07 18.27
N ALA A 86 -2.67 12.10 18.69
CA ALA A 86 -1.65 12.93 18.06
C ALA A 86 -1.46 12.67 16.55
N PRO A 87 -1.50 11.41 16.04
CA PRO A 87 -1.42 11.16 14.61
C PRO A 87 -2.54 11.86 13.83
N VAL A 88 -3.78 11.80 14.34
CA VAL A 88 -4.95 12.38 13.68
C VAL A 88 -4.87 13.90 13.70
N ARG A 89 -4.54 14.50 14.85
CA ARG A 89 -4.38 15.96 14.96
C ARG A 89 -3.34 16.50 13.98
N ARG A 90 -2.16 15.87 13.92
CA ARG A 90 -1.09 16.28 13.00
C ARG A 90 -1.47 16.11 11.54
N ALA A 91 -2.23 15.07 11.19
CA ALA A 91 -2.74 14.90 9.84
C ALA A 91 -3.70 16.05 9.45
N VAL A 92 -4.61 16.43 10.36
CA VAL A 92 -5.53 17.56 10.15
C VAL A 92 -4.78 18.89 9.98
N GLU A 93 -3.81 19.17 10.87
CA GLU A 93 -2.98 20.39 10.80
C GLU A 93 -2.19 20.45 9.46
N SER A 94 -1.60 19.32 9.06
CA SER A 94 -0.84 19.22 7.80
C SER A 94 -1.72 19.44 6.57
N TYR A 95 -2.92 18.85 6.58
CA TYR A 95 -3.90 19.01 5.50
C TYR A 95 -4.39 20.46 5.40
N ALA A 96 -4.72 21.10 6.52
CA ALA A 96 -5.12 22.51 6.56
C ALA A 96 -4.03 23.43 6.00
N ALA A 97 -2.76 23.20 6.37
CA ALA A 97 -1.62 23.94 5.84
C ALA A 97 -1.42 23.71 4.33
N ALA A 98 -1.67 22.49 3.84
CA ALA A 98 -1.62 22.18 2.42
C ALA A 98 -2.72 22.93 1.63
N LEU A 99 -3.95 22.98 2.15
CA LEU A 99 -5.04 23.75 1.53
C LEU A 99 -4.71 25.24 1.43
N GLN A 100 -4.11 25.82 2.45
CA GLN A 100 -3.68 27.23 2.43
C GLN A 100 -2.62 27.49 1.36
N ARG A 101 -1.65 26.57 1.21
CA ARG A 101 -0.62 26.66 0.15
C ARG A 101 -1.23 26.64 -1.25
N VAL A 102 -2.10 25.67 -1.52
CA VAL A 102 -2.81 25.55 -2.81
C VAL A 102 -3.65 26.81 -3.10
N ALA A 103 -4.34 27.35 -2.09
CA ALA A 103 -5.11 28.58 -2.24
C ALA A 103 -4.23 29.81 -2.52
N SER A 104 -3.02 29.87 -1.95
CA SER A 104 -2.06 30.96 -2.21
C SER A 104 -1.31 30.83 -3.55
N GLU A 105 -1.29 29.64 -4.15
CA GLU A 105 -0.56 29.35 -5.39
C GLU A 105 -1.44 29.46 -6.65
N THR A 106 -2.76 29.69 -6.52
CA THR A 106 -3.63 29.96 -7.67
C THR A 106 -3.49 31.42 -8.10
N PRO A 107 -2.88 31.74 -9.26
CA PRO A 107 -2.84 33.11 -9.77
C PRO A 107 -4.24 33.49 -10.26
N GLY A 108 -4.68 34.72 -9.98
CA GLY A 108 -5.93 35.26 -10.49
C GLY A 108 -5.99 35.16 -12.02
N ASP A 109 -7.11 34.63 -12.52
CA ASP A 109 -7.53 34.67 -13.92
C ASP A 109 -7.59 36.14 -14.41
N PRO A 110 -6.71 36.59 -15.32
CA PRO A 110 -6.85 37.89 -15.94
C PRO A 110 -7.75 37.73 -17.17
N ARG A 111 -9.03 38.11 -17.03
CA ARG A 111 -9.87 38.44 -18.19
C ARG A 111 -9.55 39.82 -18.72
#